data_AF-A0A3R7U5G9-F1
#
_entry.id   AF-A0A3R7U5G9-F1
#
_cell.length_a   1.000
_cell.length_b   1.000
_cell.length_c   1.000
_cell.angle_alpha   90.00
_cell.angle_beta   90.00
_cell.angle_gamma   90.00
#
_symmetry.space_group_name_H-M   'P 1'
#
loop_
_entity.id
_entity.type
_entity.pdbx_description
1 polymer ?
#
loop_
_entity_poly.entity_id
_entity_poly.type
_entity_poly.pdbx_seq_one_letter_code
_entity_poly.pdbx_strand_id
1 'polypeptide(L)'
;MEESEHRCIRSDERGLTAVIEFLSAFTLFLMILTAFMSLAQLEMGSNDTEIDQVDQATVSALDYLVGGPGWYVPALDNGDLDHSNATSDWDSVSAEDLQTGRVQTGLVLSGELDENRLNALSNVTLESFSDGLGLAEDLSAYLHISVQTSTNNSRVGQVLFEGGSDINSARMASTASSIVRMSGEIVTVTLQVHDAGRQSENLLMTEVMVRPVSGGPEWIEIYNDNSFATSLYGWSLNVTSPSSSNNVLFQSGVISGQSVALFTGSISSQVIGNASQVIDLGTYGILGTGSMNLLDDGSSTIELRFTRPGQTKPLPNSRAEWGGQTGLLIGLNNALVWDGGNTLNSDTWSVNQAATPGEVPSSVTNAS
;
A
#
# COMPACT_ATOMS: atom_id res chain seq x y z
N MET A 1 51.99 37.98 81.61
CA MET A 1 51.16 36.76 81.58
C MET A 1 49.75 37.27 81.35
N GLU A 2 49.42 37.47 80.08
CA GLU A 2 48.20 38.13 79.61
C GLU A 2 47.28 37.01 79.14
N GLU A 3 46.12 36.89 79.80
CA GLU A 3 45.13 35.84 79.53
C GLU A 3 44.43 36.08 78.19
N SER A 4 44.34 35.00 77.44
CA SER A 4 43.80 34.86 76.10
C SER A 4 42.30 35.18 76.00
N GLU A 5 41.94 36.01 75.03
CA GLU A 5 40.58 36.26 74.56
C GLU A 5 39.90 34.96 74.09
N HIS A 6 38.89 34.50 74.83
CA HIS A 6 37.90 33.56 74.31
C HIS A 6 36.79 34.34 73.58
N ARG A 7 36.94 34.54 72.26
CA ARG A 7 35.79 34.83 71.37
C ARG A 7 34.89 33.60 71.32
N CYS A 8 33.90 33.55 72.20
CA CYS A 8 32.81 32.59 72.12
C CYS A 8 32.00 32.90 70.85
N ILE A 9 31.97 31.96 69.91
CA ILE A 9 31.06 31.97 68.75
C ILE A 9 29.64 31.92 69.32
N ARG A 10 29.03 33.09 69.49
CA ARG A 10 27.61 33.20 69.82
C ARG A 10 26.87 32.63 68.62
N SER A 11 26.27 31.46 68.81
CA SER A 11 25.51 30.69 67.83
C SER A 11 24.58 31.61 67.04
N ASP A 12 24.83 31.68 65.73
CA ASP A 12 24.04 32.45 64.78
C ASP A 12 22.71 31.73 64.49
N GLU A 13 21.87 31.59 65.52
CA GLU A 13 20.56 30.94 65.43
C GLU A 13 19.67 31.63 64.39
N ARG A 14 19.82 32.95 64.22
CA ARG A 14 19.12 33.71 63.19
C ARG A 14 19.58 33.35 61.78
N GLY A 15 20.90 33.17 61.57
CA GLY A 15 21.44 32.66 60.31
C GLY A 15 20.94 31.25 60.01
N LEU A 16 20.92 30.37 61.01
CA LEU A 16 20.43 28.99 60.86
C LEU A 16 18.92 28.94 60.56
N THR A 17 18.09 29.72 61.25
CA THR A 17 16.65 29.81 60.98
C THR A 17 16.38 30.35 59.58
N ALA A 18 17.09 31.40 59.15
CA ALA A 18 16.94 31.96 57.81
C ALA A 18 17.33 30.95 56.71
N VAL A 19 18.38 30.15 56.93
CA VAL A 19 18.78 29.08 55.99
C VAL A 19 17.75 27.97 55.95
N ILE A 20 17.19 27.55 57.09
CA ILE A 20 16.15 26.51 57.14
C ILE A 20 14.85 26.99 56.48
N GLU A 21 14.44 28.23 56.72
CA GLU A 21 13.25 28.84 56.11
C GLU A 21 13.44 29.00 54.59
N PHE A 22 14.63 29.41 54.15
CA PHE A 22 14.97 29.44 52.73
C PHE A 22 14.95 28.04 52.11
N LEU A 23 15.56 27.04 52.77
CA LEU A 23 15.56 25.67 52.24
C LEU A 23 14.14 25.09 52.19
N SER A 24 13.31 25.31 53.20
CA SER A 24 11.94 24.78 53.24
C SER A 24 11.03 25.49 52.24
N ALA A 25 11.16 26.80 52.08
CA ALA A 25 10.46 27.55 51.03
C ALA A 25 10.94 27.13 49.63
N PHE A 26 12.24 26.89 49.44
CA PHE A 26 12.80 26.44 48.17
C PHE A 26 12.37 25.01 47.82
N THR A 27 12.37 24.08 48.79
CA THR A 27 11.87 22.72 48.55
C THR A 27 10.37 22.71 48.27
N LEU A 28 9.60 23.54 48.97
CA LEU A 28 8.16 23.68 48.70
C LEU A 28 7.90 24.29 47.33
N PHE A 29 8.68 25.30 46.93
CA PHE A 29 8.63 25.88 45.59
C PHE A 29 8.97 24.85 44.52
N LEU A 30 10.04 24.07 44.71
CA LEU A 30 10.41 23.00 43.78
C LEU A 30 9.32 21.93 43.69
N MET A 31 8.72 21.52 44.81
CA MET A 31 7.59 20.59 44.80
C MET A 31 6.38 21.14 44.05
N ILE A 32 6.06 22.42 44.22
CA ILE A 32 4.98 23.07 43.48
C ILE A 32 5.31 23.16 41.99
N LEU A 33 6.54 23.53 41.63
CA LEU A 33 6.98 23.63 40.24
C LEU A 33 6.92 22.26 39.54
N THR A 34 7.40 21.20 40.18
CA THR A 34 7.34 19.85 39.60
C THR A 34 5.91 19.34 39.50
N ALA A 35 5.06 19.58 40.50
CA ALA A 35 3.64 19.26 40.45
C ALA A 35 2.91 20.02 39.33
N PHE A 36 3.20 21.31 39.17
CA PHE A 36 2.63 22.15 38.12
C PHE A 36 3.06 21.70 36.73
N MET A 37 4.35 21.45 36.52
CA MET A 37 4.86 20.96 35.23
C MET A 37 4.29 19.58 34.88
N SER A 38 4.11 18.70 35.88
CA SER A 38 3.49 17.38 35.68
C SER A 38 2.01 17.50 35.32
N LEU A 39 1.27 18.42 35.95
CA LEU A 39 -0.14 18.67 35.64
C LEU A 39 -0.32 19.33 34.27
N ALA A 40 0.54 20.28 33.91
CA ALA A 40 0.51 20.94 32.61
C ALA A 40 0.76 19.93 31.47
N GLN A 41 1.67 18.98 31.66
CA GLN A 41 1.89 17.88 30.69
C GLN A 41 0.67 16.94 30.58
N LEU A 42 -0.12 16.77 31.65
CA LEU A 42 -1.34 15.99 31.63
C LEU A 42 -2.51 16.72 30.96
N GLU A 43 -2.63 18.04 31.13
CA GLU A 43 -3.72 18.83 30.53
C GLU A 43 -3.45 19.23 29.07
N MET A 44 -2.19 19.49 28.70
CA MET A 44 -1.82 19.95 27.35
C MET A 44 -1.33 18.83 26.42
N GLY A 45 -1.12 17.61 26.93
CA GLY A 45 -0.56 16.50 26.16
C GLY A 45 0.93 16.67 25.84
N SER A 46 1.47 15.80 24.98
CA SER A 46 2.82 15.97 24.44
C SER A 46 2.82 17.13 23.45
N ASN A 47 3.64 18.16 23.68
CA ASN A 47 3.87 19.23 22.72
C ASN A 47 4.82 18.76 21.61
N ASP A 48 4.34 17.82 20.80
CA ASP A 48 5.06 17.25 19.67
C ASP A 48 4.38 17.69 18.37
N THR A 49 5.01 18.65 17.69
CA THR A 49 4.46 19.25 16.47
C THR A 49 4.30 18.25 15.33
N GLU A 50 5.10 17.18 15.30
CA GLU A 50 4.95 16.15 14.27
C GLU A 50 3.67 15.36 14.52
N ILE A 51 3.37 15.01 15.77
CA ILE A 51 2.15 14.25 16.14
C ILE A 51 0.91 15.10 15.87
N ASP A 52 0.95 16.37 16.25
CA ASP A 52 -0.16 17.30 15.99
C ASP A 52 -0.48 17.43 14.49
N GLN A 53 0.56 17.42 13.63
CA GLN A 53 0.39 17.45 12.18
C GLN A 53 -0.27 16.18 11.65
N VAL A 54 0.15 15.00 12.13
CA VAL A 54 -0.44 13.72 11.72
C VAL A 54 -1.89 13.63 12.18
N ASP A 55 -2.21 14.08 13.40
CA ASP A 55 -3.58 14.13 13.92
C ASP A 55 -4.47 15.04 13.06
N GLN A 56 -4.01 16.25 12.77
CA GLN A 56 -4.75 17.19 11.94
C GLN A 56 -4.93 16.67 10.51
N ALA A 57 -3.89 16.05 9.93
CA ALA A 57 -3.95 15.44 8.60
C ALA A 57 -4.95 14.29 8.58
N THR A 58 -4.98 13.44 9.60
CA THR A 58 -5.91 12.29 9.70
C THR A 58 -7.36 12.74 9.75
N VAL A 59 -7.68 13.76 10.56
CA VAL A 59 -9.04 14.31 10.65
C VAL A 59 -9.46 14.96 9.34
N SER A 60 -8.57 15.74 8.71
CA SER A 60 -8.85 16.41 7.42
C SER A 60 -9.03 15.39 6.29
N ALA A 61 -8.19 14.38 6.25
CA ALA A 61 -8.26 13.29 5.27
C ALA A 61 -9.56 12.48 5.43
N LEU A 62 -9.98 12.17 6.65
CA LEU A 62 -11.26 11.52 6.89
C LEU A 62 -12.43 12.41 6.45
N ASP A 63 -12.37 13.72 6.70
CA ASP A 63 -13.38 14.67 6.25
C ASP A 63 -13.46 14.73 4.71
N TYR A 64 -12.34 14.70 4.00
CA TYR A 64 -12.35 14.58 2.53
C TYR A 64 -12.97 13.27 2.04
N LEU A 65 -12.71 12.17 2.76
CA LEU A 65 -13.21 10.84 2.41
C LEU A 65 -14.73 10.72 2.60
N VAL A 66 -15.29 11.31 3.65
CA VAL A 66 -16.73 11.17 4.00
C VAL A 66 -17.55 12.44 3.78
N GLY A 67 -16.92 13.56 3.45
CA GLY A 67 -17.56 14.87 3.32
C GLY A 67 -18.24 15.10 1.98
N GLY A 68 -17.95 14.28 0.96
CA GLY A 68 -18.56 14.43 -0.35
C GLY A 68 -18.14 13.36 -1.36
N PRO A 69 -18.47 13.57 -2.65
CA PRO A 69 -18.29 12.57 -3.70
C PRO A 69 -16.86 12.50 -4.24
N GLY A 70 -15.97 13.39 -3.82
CA GLY A 70 -14.61 13.48 -4.35
C GLY A 70 -14.53 14.21 -5.69
N TRP A 71 -13.34 14.22 -6.26
CA TRP A 71 -13.05 14.94 -7.50
C TRP A 71 -11.83 14.35 -8.21
N TYR A 72 -11.88 14.24 -9.53
CA TYR A 72 -10.77 13.83 -10.37
C TYR A 72 -10.42 14.91 -11.39
N VAL A 73 -9.13 15.17 -11.55
CA VAL A 73 -8.56 16.08 -12.54
C VAL A 73 -7.57 15.29 -13.40
N PRO A 74 -7.85 15.10 -14.70
CA PRO A 74 -6.91 14.45 -15.62
C PRO A 74 -5.59 15.20 -15.74
N ALA A 75 -4.52 14.49 -16.10
CA ALA A 75 -3.26 15.10 -16.52
C ALA A 75 -3.19 15.20 -18.05
N LEU A 76 -2.57 16.26 -18.54
CA LEU A 76 -2.18 16.45 -19.94
C LEU A 76 -0.83 15.78 -20.21
N ASP A 77 -0.52 15.53 -21.49
CA ASP A 77 0.76 14.91 -21.91
C ASP A 77 2.01 15.67 -21.44
N ASN A 78 1.88 16.97 -21.12
CA ASN A 78 2.97 17.80 -20.61
C ASN A 78 3.11 17.76 -19.07
N GLY A 79 2.26 17.01 -18.38
CA GLY A 79 2.21 16.90 -16.92
C GLY A 79 1.34 17.96 -16.21
N ASP A 80 0.74 18.91 -16.94
CA ASP A 80 -0.18 19.88 -16.36
C ASP A 80 -1.56 19.26 -16.09
N LEU A 81 -2.27 19.77 -15.09
CA LEU A 81 -3.62 19.30 -14.77
C LEU A 81 -4.68 19.95 -15.66
N ASP A 82 -5.51 19.12 -16.27
CA ASP A 82 -6.64 19.56 -17.09
C ASP A 82 -7.88 19.80 -16.22
N HIS A 83 -7.92 20.98 -15.60
CA HIS A 83 -9.06 21.42 -14.81
C HIS A 83 -10.37 21.54 -15.62
N SER A 84 -10.30 21.61 -16.96
CA SER A 84 -11.49 21.77 -17.81
C SER A 84 -12.27 20.48 -17.98
N ASN A 85 -11.59 19.34 -17.91
CA ASN A 85 -12.17 17.99 -18.00
C ASN A 85 -12.28 17.29 -16.64
N ALA A 86 -12.21 18.07 -15.56
CA ALA A 86 -12.35 17.54 -14.22
C ALA A 86 -13.80 17.11 -13.91
N THR A 87 -13.96 16.05 -13.12
CA THR A 87 -15.25 15.42 -12.84
C THR A 87 -15.36 14.92 -11.40
N SER A 88 -16.57 14.89 -10.84
CA SER A 88 -16.86 14.17 -9.59
C SER A 88 -16.94 12.67 -9.80
N ASP A 89 -17.12 12.19 -11.03
CA ASP A 89 -17.41 10.80 -11.34
C ASP A 89 -16.13 9.96 -11.48
N TRP A 90 -15.21 10.14 -10.54
CA TRP A 90 -13.90 9.50 -10.52
C TRP A 90 -13.98 7.98 -10.41
N ASP A 91 -15.09 7.44 -9.91
CA ASP A 91 -15.38 6.02 -9.77
C ASP A 91 -15.52 5.28 -11.10
N SER A 92 -15.84 6.03 -12.17
CA SER A 92 -15.95 5.50 -13.53
C SER A 92 -14.65 5.61 -14.35
N VAL A 93 -13.62 6.23 -13.78
CA VAL A 93 -12.34 6.47 -14.44
C VAL A 93 -11.44 5.23 -14.33
N SER A 94 -10.69 4.95 -15.39
CA SER A 94 -9.78 3.80 -15.41
C SER A 94 -8.64 3.96 -14.41
N ALA A 95 -8.08 2.85 -13.93
CA ALA A 95 -6.92 2.90 -13.02
C ALA A 95 -5.71 3.63 -13.65
N GLU A 96 -5.52 3.51 -14.97
CA GLU A 96 -4.42 4.14 -15.71
C GLU A 96 -4.57 5.67 -15.74
N ASP A 97 -5.78 6.15 -16.02
CA ASP A 97 -6.08 7.58 -15.98
C ASP A 97 -5.99 8.13 -14.55
N LEU A 98 -6.53 7.40 -13.56
CA LEU A 98 -6.45 7.79 -12.15
C LEU A 98 -5.01 7.90 -11.64
N GLN A 99 -4.12 7.01 -12.09
CA GLN A 99 -2.69 7.04 -11.73
C GLN A 99 -1.98 8.26 -12.32
N THR A 100 -2.34 8.69 -13.53
CA THR A 100 -1.68 9.81 -14.21
C THR A 100 -2.21 11.16 -13.76
N GLY A 101 -3.50 11.26 -13.44
CA GLY A 101 -4.13 12.48 -12.95
C GLY A 101 -3.98 12.75 -11.44
N ARG A 102 -4.96 13.48 -10.91
CA ARG A 102 -5.12 13.73 -9.46
C ARG A 102 -6.54 13.39 -9.06
N VAL A 103 -6.69 12.49 -8.09
CA VAL A 103 -7.97 12.05 -7.56
C VAL A 103 -8.05 12.33 -6.07
N GLN A 104 -9.07 13.06 -5.64
CA GLN A 104 -9.50 13.13 -4.26
C GLN A 104 -10.66 12.14 -4.08
N THR A 105 -10.41 11.03 -3.39
CA THR A 105 -11.39 9.98 -3.17
C THR A 105 -12.39 10.41 -2.10
N GLY A 106 -13.58 10.84 -2.50
CA GLY A 106 -14.72 11.02 -1.61
C GLY A 106 -15.72 9.88 -1.83
N LEU A 107 -16.22 9.28 -0.76
CA LEU A 107 -17.04 8.08 -0.81
C LEU A 107 -18.54 8.35 -0.64
N VAL A 108 -18.92 9.59 -0.32
CA VAL A 108 -20.30 9.93 0.05
C VAL A 108 -21.00 10.70 -1.06
N LEU A 109 -22.10 10.14 -1.56
CA LEU A 109 -22.96 10.78 -2.54
C LEU A 109 -24.37 10.92 -1.96
N SER A 110 -24.95 12.12 -2.05
CA SER A 110 -26.30 12.41 -1.51
C SER A 110 -26.47 12.09 -0.01
N GLY A 111 -25.37 12.13 0.76
CA GLY A 111 -25.38 11.89 2.21
C GLY A 111 -25.29 10.41 2.63
N GLU A 112 -25.11 9.49 1.69
CA GLU A 112 -24.86 8.07 1.94
C GLU A 112 -23.54 7.63 1.31
N LEU A 113 -22.91 6.61 1.87
CA LEU A 113 -21.75 5.95 1.29
C LEU A 113 -22.19 5.28 -0.03
N ASP A 114 -21.51 5.62 -1.12
CA ASP A 114 -21.81 5.09 -2.45
C ASP A 114 -21.01 3.81 -2.72
N GLU A 115 -21.70 2.74 -3.11
CA GLU A 115 -21.08 1.43 -3.36
C GLU A 115 -20.16 1.44 -4.59
N ASN A 116 -20.46 2.23 -5.63
CA ASN A 116 -19.60 2.28 -6.82
C ASN A 116 -18.27 2.95 -6.49
N ARG A 117 -18.30 4.04 -5.70
CA ARG A 117 -17.09 4.73 -5.22
C ARG A 117 -16.25 3.84 -4.32
N LEU A 118 -16.89 3.10 -3.42
CA LEU A 118 -16.23 2.12 -2.58
C LEU A 118 -15.50 1.06 -3.42
N ASN A 119 -16.17 0.48 -4.40
CA ASN A 119 -15.58 -0.53 -5.28
C ASN A 119 -14.45 0.05 -6.15
N ALA A 120 -14.60 1.31 -6.58
CA ALA A 120 -13.60 2.01 -7.39
C ALA A 120 -12.30 2.34 -6.65
N LEU A 121 -12.25 2.23 -5.31
CA LEU A 121 -10.99 2.34 -4.55
C LEU A 121 -9.94 1.34 -5.02
N SER A 122 -10.37 0.17 -5.53
CA SER A 122 -9.47 -0.81 -6.15
C SER A 122 -8.74 -0.30 -7.38
N ASN A 123 -9.24 0.74 -8.05
CA ASN A 123 -8.57 1.36 -9.20
C ASN A 123 -7.61 2.48 -8.80
N VAL A 124 -7.61 2.92 -7.53
CA VAL A 124 -6.77 4.01 -7.04
C VAL A 124 -5.52 3.43 -6.41
N THR A 125 -4.35 3.95 -6.78
CA THR A 125 -3.09 3.57 -6.11
C THR A 125 -3.01 4.18 -4.72
N LEU A 126 -2.34 3.52 -3.76
CA LEU A 126 -2.15 4.07 -2.41
C LEU A 126 -1.49 5.47 -2.40
N GLU A 127 -0.57 5.72 -3.34
CA GLU A 127 0.04 7.03 -3.55
C GLU A 127 -1.00 8.09 -3.93
N SER A 128 -1.73 7.86 -5.02
CA SER A 128 -2.83 8.75 -5.46
C SER A 128 -3.90 8.95 -4.39
N PHE A 129 -4.24 7.91 -3.62
CA PHE A 129 -5.16 8.00 -2.49
C PHE A 129 -4.63 8.95 -1.41
N SER A 130 -3.36 8.78 -1.02
CA SER A 130 -2.72 9.60 0.01
C SER A 130 -2.56 11.06 -0.43
N ASP A 131 -2.13 11.29 -1.67
CA ASP A 131 -2.01 12.63 -2.26
C ASP A 131 -3.38 13.31 -2.40
N GLY A 132 -4.39 12.55 -2.80
CA GLY A 132 -5.77 13.01 -2.91
C GLY A 132 -6.37 13.49 -1.60
N LEU A 133 -5.94 12.88 -0.49
CA LEU A 133 -6.33 13.26 0.87
C LEU A 133 -5.48 14.41 1.43
N GLY A 134 -4.47 14.88 0.68
CA GLY A 134 -3.58 15.96 1.10
C GLY A 134 -2.53 15.53 2.14
N LEU A 135 -2.19 14.23 2.20
CA LEU A 135 -1.16 13.74 3.09
C LEU A 135 0.24 14.11 2.58
N ALA A 136 1.16 14.41 3.49
CA ALA A 136 2.56 14.64 3.17
C ALA A 136 3.22 13.38 2.56
N GLU A 137 4.29 13.55 1.77
CA GLU A 137 4.93 12.46 1.01
C GLU A 137 5.46 11.32 1.90
N ASP A 138 5.85 11.63 3.13
CA ASP A 138 6.33 10.67 4.14
C ASP A 138 5.21 9.96 4.89
N LEU A 139 3.98 10.47 4.81
CA LEU A 139 2.80 9.87 5.41
C LEU A 139 2.11 8.92 4.43
N SER A 140 1.58 7.83 4.98
CA SER A 140 0.79 6.84 4.28
C SER A 140 -0.50 6.56 5.05
N ALA A 141 -1.43 5.88 4.41
CA ALA A 141 -2.75 5.62 4.95
C ALA A 141 -3.11 4.14 4.99
N TYR A 142 -3.94 3.79 5.97
CA TYR A 142 -4.65 2.53 6.08
C TYR A 142 -6.14 2.81 6.28
N LEU A 143 -6.98 2.24 5.41
CA LEU A 143 -8.43 2.44 5.40
C LEU A 143 -9.13 1.13 5.75
N HIS A 144 -10.01 1.18 6.73
CA HIS A 144 -10.88 0.07 7.12
C HIS A 144 -12.34 0.54 7.17
N ILE A 145 -13.20 -0.11 6.39
CA ILE A 145 -14.63 0.19 6.28
C ILE A 145 -15.41 -1.07 6.61
N SER A 146 -16.30 -1.02 7.60
CA SER A 146 -17.10 -2.18 7.99
C SER A 146 -18.52 -1.82 8.42
N VAL A 147 -19.43 -2.78 8.24
CA VAL A 147 -20.84 -2.62 8.61
C VAL A 147 -20.98 -2.72 10.13
N GLN A 148 -21.37 -1.62 10.76
CA GLN A 148 -21.62 -1.57 12.20
C GLN A 148 -23.01 -2.10 12.57
N THR A 149 -24.05 -1.72 11.81
CA THR A 149 -25.41 -2.19 12.05
C THR A 149 -26.15 -2.46 10.74
N SER A 150 -26.88 -3.57 10.67
CA SER A 150 -27.72 -3.95 9.53
C SER A 150 -28.99 -4.65 10.02
N THR A 151 -30.05 -4.63 9.20
CA THR A 151 -31.23 -5.49 9.42
C THR A 151 -30.93 -6.96 9.11
N ASN A 152 -29.88 -7.23 8.33
CA ASN A 152 -29.37 -8.57 8.10
C ASN A 152 -28.18 -8.86 9.03
N ASN A 153 -28.40 -9.74 10.01
CA ASN A 153 -27.37 -10.11 11.00
C ASN A 153 -26.09 -10.68 10.36
N SER A 154 -26.15 -11.28 9.16
CA SER A 154 -24.96 -11.81 8.50
C SER A 154 -24.01 -10.73 7.98
N ARG A 155 -24.50 -9.49 7.82
CA ARG A 155 -23.70 -8.35 7.36
C ARG A 155 -23.05 -7.59 8.50
N VAL A 156 -23.53 -7.73 9.73
CA VAL A 156 -22.93 -7.03 10.88
C VAL A 156 -21.49 -7.52 11.08
N GLY A 157 -20.54 -6.58 11.06
CA GLY A 157 -19.10 -6.85 11.12
C GLY A 157 -18.47 -7.22 9.78
N GLN A 158 -19.23 -7.26 8.68
CA GLN A 158 -18.66 -7.47 7.35
C GLN A 158 -17.74 -6.29 7.00
N VAL A 159 -16.50 -6.61 6.61
CA VAL A 159 -15.56 -5.66 6.05
C VAL A 159 -15.95 -5.39 4.60
N LEU A 160 -16.16 -4.13 4.28
CA LEU A 160 -16.53 -3.65 2.96
C LEU A 160 -15.30 -3.22 2.15
N PHE A 161 -14.29 -2.69 2.83
CA PHE A 161 -12.98 -2.37 2.26
C PHE A 161 -11.93 -2.38 3.36
N GLU A 162 -10.77 -2.95 3.08
CA GLU A 162 -9.61 -2.91 3.97
C GLU A 162 -8.34 -2.88 3.13
N GLY A 163 -7.53 -1.84 3.29
CA GLY A 163 -6.29 -1.71 2.52
C GLY A 163 -5.46 -0.51 2.89
N GLY A 164 -4.21 -0.53 2.49
CA GLY A 164 -3.23 0.53 2.76
C GLY A 164 -1.86 -0.04 3.06
N SER A 165 -0.99 0.79 3.61
CA SER A 165 0.33 0.37 4.09
C SER A 165 0.28 -0.22 5.50
N ASP A 166 1.18 -1.15 5.80
CA ASP A 166 1.34 -1.68 7.15
C ASP A 166 1.93 -0.65 8.12
N ILE A 167 1.43 -0.65 9.35
CA ILE A 167 1.95 0.19 10.45
C ILE A 167 3.29 -0.32 11.02
N ASN A 168 3.76 -1.50 10.65
CA ASN A 168 4.85 -2.22 11.33
C ASN A 168 6.17 -1.44 11.46
N SER A 169 6.45 -0.51 10.55
CA SER A 169 7.66 0.33 10.59
C SER A 169 7.38 1.79 10.94
N ALA A 170 6.13 2.14 11.26
CA ALA A 170 5.76 3.48 11.68
C ALA A 170 6.39 3.84 13.03
N ARG A 171 6.89 5.06 13.14
CA ARG A 171 7.22 5.70 14.41
C ARG A 171 6.02 6.48 14.95
N MET A 172 5.13 6.91 14.06
CA MET A 172 4.01 7.79 14.36
C MET A 172 2.77 7.31 13.61
N ALA A 173 1.63 7.33 14.30
CA ALA A 173 0.36 7.01 13.69
C ALA A 173 -0.78 7.74 14.40
N SER A 174 -1.81 8.10 13.65
CA SER A 174 -3.07 8.62 14.16
C SER A 174 -4.23 7.90 13.47
N THR A 175 -5.36 7.80 14.16
CA THR A 175 -6.55 7.11 13.67
C THR A 175 -7.78 7.98 13.91
N ALA A 176 -8.59 8.17 12.88
CA ALA A 176 -9.90 8.80 12.98
C ALA A 176 -10.97 7.87 12.40
N SER A 177 -12.19 7.95 12.95
CA SER A 177 -13.33 7.19 12.46
C SER A 177 -14.57 8.06 12.30
N SER A 178 -15.35 7.79 11.27
CA SER A 178 -16.65 8.41 11.02
C SER A 178 -17.72 7.35 10.82
N ILE A 179 -18.96 7.71 11.12
CA ILE A 179 -20.12 6.84 10.95
C ILE A 179 -20.99 7.42 9.84
N VAL A 180 -21.24 6.61 8.81
CA VAL A 180 -22.03 6.99 7.64
C VAL A 180 -23.15 5.98 7.40
N ARG A 181 -24.16 6.37 6.64
CA ARG A 181 -25.26 5.49 6.23
C ARG A 181 -24.96 4.90 4.86
N MET A 182 -25.38 3.66 4.63
CA MET A 182 -25.29 2.99 3.33
C MET A 182 -26.51 2.09 3.16
N SER A 183 -27.45 2.42 2.26
CA SER A 183 -28.59 1.54 1.94
C SER A 183 -29.41 1.07 3.16
N GLY A 184 -29.55 1.93 4.19
CA GLY A 184 -30.23 1.61 5.45
C GLY A 184 -29.37 0.89 6.50
N GLU A 185 -28.09 0.64 6.22
CA GLU A 185 -27.08 0.18 7.16
C GLU A 185 -26.32 1.36 7.77
N ILE A 186 -25.68 1.13 8.91
CA ILE A 186 -24.71 2.04 9.51
C ILE A 186 -23.33 1.42 9.30
N VAL A 187 -22.42 2.19 8.72
CA VAL A 187 -21.07 1.78 8.36
C VAL A 187 -20.07 2.67 9.11
N THR A 188 -19.02 2.06 9.64
CA THR A 188 -17.89 2.77 10.23
C THR A 188 -16.78 2.87 9.19
N VAL A 189 -16.32 4.08 8.92
CA VAL A 189 -15.14 4.37 8.09
C VAL A 189 -14.01 4.76 9.04
N THR A 190 -12.94 3.97 9.08
CA THR A 190 -11.76 4.22 9.92
C THR A 190 -10.56 4.46 9.03
N LEU A 191 -9.95 5.64 9.18
CA LEU A 191 -8.73 6.01 8.49
C LEU A 191 -7.61 6.12 9.53
N GLN A 192 -6.51 5.42 9.26
CA GLN A 192 -5.26 5.56 9.98
C GLN A 192 -4.23 6.19 9.07
N VAL A 193 -3.45 7.15 9.58
CA VAL A 193 -2.34 7.79 8.87
C VAL A 193 -1.07 7.58 9.68
N HIS A 194 0.03 7.24 9.03
CA HIS A 194 1.29 6.89 9.69
C HIS A 194 2.51 7.10 8.77
N ASP A 195 3.72 7.07 9.32
CA ASP A 195 4.98 7.36 8.61
C ASP A 195 5.76 6.10 8.15
N ALA A 196 5.09 4.96 8.00
CA ALA A 196 5.74 3.68 7.63
C ALA A 196 6.09 3.57 6.12
N GLY A 197 5.94 4.65 5.36
CA GLY A 197 6.09 4.67 3.90
C GLY A 197 4.89 4.08 3.15
N ARG A 198 4.76 4.47 1.87
CA ARG A 198 3.60 4.17 1.00
C ARG A 198 3.74 2.87 0.21
N GLN A 199 4.60 1.95 0.64
CA GLN A 199 4.91 0.76 -0.15
C GLN A 199 3.95 -0.39 0.18
N SER A 200 3.10 -0.72 -0.79
CA SER A 200 2.26 -1.92 -0.82
C SER A 200 2.79 -2.77 -1.98
N GLU A 201 3.54 -3.83 -1.65
CA GLU A 201 4.40 -4.56 -2.61
C GLU A 201 3.87 -5.97 -2.94
N ASN A 202 2.60 -6.27 -2.67
CA ASN A 202 2.09 -7.64 -2.81
C ASN A 202 1.53 -7.94 -4.21
N LEU A 203 2.42 -7.99 -5.20
CA LEU A 203 2.13 -8.62 -6.48
C LEU A 203 2.60 -10.07 -6.44
N LEU A 204 1.79 -10.97 -7.01
CA LEU A 204 2.04 -12.40 -7.05
C LEU A 204 2.03 -12.88 -8.50
N MET A 205 3.10 -13.51 -8.94
CA MET A 205 3.09 -14.21 -10.24
C MET A 205 2.36 -15.54 -10.07
N THR A 206 1.28 -15.75 -10.82
CA THR A 206 0.34 -16.86 -10.60
C THR A 206 0.39 -17.93 -11.68
N GLU A 207 0.60 -17.53 -12.95
CA GLU A 207 0.60 -18.44 -14.07
C GLU A 207 1.58 -18.00 -15.18
N VAL A 208 2.21 -18.95 -15.86
CA VAL A 208 3.11 -18.70 -16.99
C VAL A 208 2.79 -19.65 -18.14
N MET A 209 2.47 -19.08 -19.30
CA MET A 209 2.29 -19.79 -20.56
C MET A 209 3.55 -19.65 -21.43
N VAL A 210 4.31 -20.73 -21.50
CA VAL A 210 5.55 -20.83 -22.30
C VAL A 210 5.26 -21.30 -23.73
N ARG A 211 4.33 -22.25 -23.90
CA ARG A 211 4.10 -22.91 -25.19
C ARG A 211 2.63 -22.90 -25.60
N PRO A 212 2.10 -21.74 -25.99
CA PRO A 212 0.70 -21.61 -26.43
C PRO A 212 0.43 -22.41 -27.71
N VAL A 213 -0.81 -22.90 -27.87
CA VAL A 213 -1.22 -23.61 -29.09
C VAL A 213 -1.43 -22.66 -30.27
N SER A 214 -1.29 -23.22 -31.49
CA SER A 214 -1.67 -22.54 -32.72
C SER A 214 -0.96 -21.19 -32.97
N GLY A 215 0.23 -21.00 -32.41
CA GLY A 215 0.98 -19.75 -32.54
C GLY A 215 0.41 -18.60 -31.70
N GLY A 216 -0.34 -18.90 -30.63
CA GLY A 216 -0.72 -17.90 -29.64
C GLY A 216 0.50 -17.21 -29.00
N PRO A 217 0.28 -16.12 -28.26
CA PRO A 217 1.37 -15.42 -27.56
C PRO A 217 1.78 -16.13 -26.27
N GLU A 218 3.06 -16.06 -25.94
CA GLU A 218 3.56 -16.34 -24.60
C GLU A 218 3.00 -15.30 -23.64
N TRP A 219 2.68 -15.69 -22.41
CA TRP A 219 2.15 -14.76 -21.42
C TRP A 219 2.49 -15.13 -19.98
N ILE A 220 2.48 -14.12 -19.12
CA ILE A 220 2.69 -14.21 -17.69
C ILE A 220 1.50 -13.54 -17.01
N GLU A 221 0.98 -14.18 -15.98
CA GLU A 221 -0.09 -13.65 -15.16
C GLU A 221 0.45 -13.15 -13.82
N ILE A 222 0.00 -11.97 -13.44
CA ILE A 222 0.31 -11.36 -12.15
C ILE A 222 -0.98 -10.91 -11.49
N TYR A 223 -1.20 -11.37 -10.27
CA TYR A 223 -2.29 -10.95 -9.41
C TYR A 223 -1.83 -9.88 -8.41
N ASN A 224 -2.65 -8.85 -8.23
CA ASN A 224 -2.46 -7.84 -7.19
C ASN A 224 -3.31 -8.21 -5.96
N ASP A 225 -2.64 -8.62 -4.89
CA ASP A 225 -3.29 -9.03 -3.63
C ASP A 225 -3.64 -7.85 -2.72
N ASN A 226 -3.27 -6.64 -3.11
CA ASN A 226 -3.62 -5.44 -2.36
C ASN A 226 -5.04 -4.99 -2.71
N SER A 227 -5.75 -4.36 -1.78
CA SER A 227 -7.08 -3.77 -2.05
C SER A 227 -7.01 -2.48 -2.86
N PHE A 228 -5.88 -1.78 -2.84
CA PHE A 228 -5.60 -0.65 -3.72
C PHE A 228 -4.89 -1.10 -4.99
N ALA A 229 -4.93 -0.26 -6.03
CA ALA A 229 -4.17 -0.50 -7.24
C ALA A 229 -2.65 -0.42 -6.96
N THR A 230 -1.86 -1.22 -7.67
CA THR A 230 -0.41 -1.23 -7.59
C THR A 230 0.19 -0.62 -8.84
N SER A 231 0.99 0.43 -8.68
CA SER A 231 1.79 0.98 -9.77
C SER A 231 2.91 0.01 -10.16
N LEU A 232 3.11 -0.17 -11.46
CA LEU A 232 4.22 -0.96 -12.01
C LEU A 232 5.53 -0.16 -12.07
N TYR A 233 5.54 1.13 -11.74
CA TYR A 233 6.79 1.89 -11.69
C TYR A 233 7.80 1.25 -10.72
N GLY A 234 8.99 0.92 -11.23
CA GLY A 234 10.05 0.25 -10.45
C GLY A 234 9.95 -1.27 -10.42
N TRP A 235 8.86 -1.86 -10.90
CA TRP A 235 8.76 -3.30 -11.13
C TRP A 235 9.52 -3.71 -12.39
N SER A 236 10.03 -4.93 -12.41
CA SER A 236 10.77 -5.47 -13.54
C SER A 236 10.55 -6.96 -13.71
N LEU A 237 10.58 -7.41 -14.95
CA LEU A 237 10.59 -8.82 -15.31
C LEU A 237 11.95 -9.17 -15.89
N ASN A 238 12.60 -10.17 -15.30
CA ASN A 238 13.81 -10.77 -15.82
C ASN A 238 13.53 -12.20 -16.29
N VAL A 239 13.82 -12.48 -17.55
CA VAL A 239 13.77 -13.82 -18.11
C VAL A 239 15.20 -14.26 -18.37
N THR A 240 15.55 -15.45 -17.87
CA THR A 240 16.84 -16.08 -18.12
C THR A 240 16.62 -17.47 -18.65
N SER A 241 17.17 -17.73 -19.83
CA SER A 241 17.16 -19.02 -20.50
C SER A 241 18.59 -19.43 -20.90
N PRO A 242 18.83 -20.68 -21.33
CA PRO A 242 20.12 -21.10 -21.84
C PRO A 242 20.59 -20.29 -23.06
N SER A 243 19.64 -19.76 -23.85
CA SER A 243 19.92 -19.05 -25.09
C SER A 243 19.95 -17.52 -24.94
N SER A 244 19.28 -16.96 -23.93
CA SER A 244 19.14 -15.51 -23.77
C SER A 244 18.91 -15.07 -22.31
N SER A 245 19.18 -13.81 -22.02
CA SER A 245 18.74 -13.17 -20.78
C SER A 245 18.23 -11.78 -21.10
N ASN A 246 16.97 -11.52 -20.77
CA ASN A 246 16.26 -10.28 -21.07
C ASN A 246 15.70 -9.68 -19.78
N ASN A 247 15.65 -8.36 -19.69
CA ASN A 247 15.11 -7.66 -18.54
C ASN A 247 14.36 -6.41 -19.00
N VAL A 248 13.14 -6.22 -18.48
CA VAL A 248 12.35 -5.01 -18.68
C VAL A 248 12.08 -4.39 -17.33
N LEU A 249 12.41 -3.11 -17.20
CA LEU A 249 12.00 -2.26 -16.09
C LEU A 249 10.77 -1.46 -16.54
N PHE A 250 9.68 -1.60 -15.81
CA PHE A 250 8.46 -0.86 -16.07
C PHE A 250 8.60 0.58 -15.58
N GLN A 251 8.24 1.51 -16.46
CA GLN A 251 8.24 2.95 -16.19
C GLN A 251 6.83 3.51 -16.00
N SER A 252 5.80 2.71 -16.32
CA SER A 252 4.39 3.04 -16.19
C SER A 252 3.56 1.76 -16.15
N GLY A 253 2.27 1.92 -15.91
CA GLY A 253 1.30 0.85 -15.80
C GLY A 253 0.81 0.67 -14.37
N VAL A 254 -0.37 0.07 -14.26
CA VAL A 254 -1.08 -0.16 -13.00
C VAL A 254 -1.86 -1.46 -13.08
N ILE A 255 -1.96 -2.15 -11.96
CA ILE A 255 -2.83 -3.32 -11.79
C ILE A 255 -3.84 -2.97 -10.71
N SER A 256 -5.14 -3.08 -10.98
CA SER A 256 -6.18 -2.78 -9.98
C SER A 256 -6.06 -3.72 -8.78
N GLY A 257 -6.51 -3.28 -7.61
CA GLY A 257 -6.56 -4.09 -6.40
C GLY A 257 -7.42 -5.33 -6.57
N GLN A 258 -7.00 -6.44 -5.96
CA GLN A 258 -7.68 -7.75 -6.03
C GLN A 258 -7.98 -8.20 -7.46
N SER A 259 -7.11 -7.86 -8.41
CA SER A 259 -7.31 -8.13 -9.83
C SER A 259 -6.09 -8.72 -10.50
N VAL A 260 -6.29 -9.26 -11.70
CA VAL A 260 -5.27 -9.95 -12.49
C VAL A 260 -4.88 -9.12 -13.70
N ALA A 261 -3.57 -9.02 -13.96
CA ALA A 261 -3.01 -8.50 -15.18
C ALA A 261 -2.31 -9.61 -15.99
N LEU A 262 -2.54 -9.60 -17.31
CA LEU A 262 -1.85 -10.48 -18.25
C LEU A 262 -0.79 -9.70 -19.02
N PHE A 263 0.45 -10.16 -18.90
CA PHE A 263 1.58 -9.67 -19.68
C PHE A 263 1.76 -10.60 -20.87
N THR A 264 1.63 -10.11 -22.10
CA THR A 264 1.53 -10.96 -23.30
C THR A 264 2.48 -10.53 -24.41
N GLY A 265 2.96 -11.48 -25.20
CA GLY A 265 3.72 -11.21 -26.43
C GLY A 265 2.88 -10.60 -27.57
N SER A 266 1.55 -10.62 -27.49
CA SER A 266 0.67 -9.96 -28.46
C SER A 266 -0.74 -9.79 -27.91
N ILE A 267 -1.14 -8.54 -27.65
CA ILE A 267 -2.50 -8.18 -27.19
C ILE A 267 -3.57 -8.71 -28.16
N SER A 268 -3.35 -8.54 -29.47
CA SER A 268 -4.36 -8.84 -30.51
C SER A 268 -4.79 -10.31 -30.58
N SER A 269 -3.94 -11.22 -30.11
CA SER A 269 -4.16 -12.67 -30.14
C SER A 269 -4.28 -13.30 -28.76
N GLN A 270 -4.21 -12.50 -27.69
CA GLN A 270 -4.30 -12.99 -26.31
C GLN A 270 -5.75 -13.31 -25.94
N VAL A 271 -5.97 -14.51 -25.38
CA VAL A 271 -7.21 -14.80 -24.65
C VAL A 271 -7.07 -14.20 -23.26
N ILE A 272 -7.93 -13.24 -22.93
CA ILE A 272 -7.79 -12.42 -21.72
C ILE A 272 -8.52 -12.99 -20.49
N GLY A 273 -9.52 -13.85 -20.71
CA GLY A 273 -10.40 -14.36 -19.65
C GLY A 273 -10.99 -13.24 -18.80
N ASN A 274 -10.79 -13.31 -17.48
CA ASN A 274 -11.26 -12.31 -16.51
C ASN A 274 -10.17 -11.29 -16.10
N ALA A 275 -9.06 -11.21 -16.82
CA ALA A 275 -8.00 -10.24 -16.53
C ALA A 275 -8.51 -8.81 -16.68
N SER A 276 -8.17 -7.96 -15.71
CA SER A 276 -8.56 -6.55 -15.68
C SER A 276 -7.63 -5.67 -16.52
N GLN A 277 -6.35 -6.04 -16.60
CA GLN A 277 -5.35 -5.35 -17.42
C GLN A 277 -4.62 -6.32 -18.35
N VAL A 278 -4.24 -5.83 -19.53
CA VAL A 278 -3.42 -6.56 -20.49
C VAL A 278 -2.27 -5.68 -20.94
N ILE A 279 -1.04 -6.14 -20.73
CA ILE A 279 0.19 -5.37 -20.96
C ILE A 279 1.00 -6.05 -22.06
N ASP A 280 1.36 -5.29 -23.10
CA ASP A 280 2.17 -5.79 -24.21
C ASP A 280 3.65 -5.88 -23.84
N LEU A 281 4.17 -7.10 -23.77
CA LEU A 281 5.60 -7.39 -23.66
C LEU A 281 6.23 -7.85 -24.98
N GLY A 282 5.44 -8.00 -26.05
CA GLY A 282 5.95 -8.30 -27.39
C GLY A 282 6.84 -7.18 -27.90
N THR A 283 6.42 -5.92 -27.70
CA THR A 283 7.22 -4.73 -28.07
C THR A 283 8.57 -4.66 -27.34
N TYR A 284 8.67 -5.27 -26.15
CA TYR A 284 9.89 -5.30 -25.37
C TYR A 284 10.81 -6.49 -25.70
N GLY A 285 10.37 -7.42 -26.55
CA GLY A 285 11.14 -8.59 -26.93
C GLY A 285 11.44 -9.53 -25.77
N ILE A 286 10.54 -9.62 -24.79
CA ILE A 286 10.62 -10.60 -23.69
C ILE A 286 9.71 -11.80 -23.95
N LEU A 287 8.52 -11.57 -24.52
CA LEU A 287 7.53 -12.62 -24.78
C LEU A 287 7.26 -12.75 -26.27
N GLY A 288 7.23 -14.00 -26.71
CA GLY A 288 7.08 -14.42 -28.09
C GLY A 288 5.63 -14.51 -28.56
N THR A 289 5.45 -14.63 -29.88
CA THR A 289 4.17 -14.88 -30.53
C THR A 289 4.38 -15.60 -31.86
N GLY A 290 3.42 -16.44 -32.26
CA GLY A 290 3.50 -17.17 -33.52
C GLY A 290 4.61 -18.21 -33.53
N SER A 291 5.63 -17.98 -34.36
CA SER A 291 6.82 -18.86 -34.47
C SER A 291 8.03 -18.35 -33.69
N MET A 292 7.92 -17.17 -33.07
CA MET A 292 8.96 -16.63 -32.21
C MET A 292 8.67 -17.09 -30.78
N ASN A 293 9.50 -18.00 -30.27
CA ASN A 293 9.51 -18.37 -28.85
C ASN A 293 10.65 -17.61 -28.17
N LEU A 294 10.35 -16.89 -27.11
CA LEU A 294 11.35 -16.17 -26.30
C LEU A 294 11.49 -16.79 -24.91
N LEU A 295 10.52 -17.62 -24.49
CA LEU A 295 10.63 -18.51 -23.36
C LEU A 295 11.10 -19.89 -23.86
N ASP A 296 12.30 -20.33 -23.47
CA ASP A 296 12.82 -21.64 -23.86
C ASP A 296 12.02 -22.75 -23.19
N ASP A 297 11.47 -23.66 -24.00
CA ASP A 297 10.63 -24.77 -23.55
C ASP A 297 11.39 -25.78 -22.66
N GLY A 298 12.70 -25.91 -22.88
CA GLY A 298 13.54 -26.90 -22.21
C GLY A 298 13.93 -26.53 -20.79
N SER A 299 14.13 -25.23 -20.54
CA SER A 299 14.36 -24.65 -19.22
C SER A 299 14.43 -23.13 -19.33
N SER A 300 13.71 -22.40 -18.50
CA SER A 300 13.99 -20.99 -18.22
C SER A 300 13.58 -20.62 -16.81
N THR A 301 13.99 -19.44 -16.38
CA THR A 301 13.56 -18.80 -15.14
C THR A 301 12.97 -17.42 -15.48
N ILE A 302 11.82 -17.11 -14.89
CA ILE A 302 11.22 -15.78 -14.89
C ILE A 302 11.22 -15.26 -13.46
N GLU A 303 11.72 -14.05 -13.26
CA GLU A 303 11.70 -13.37 -11.97
C GLU A 303 10.98 -12.03 -12.09
N LEU A 304 9.93 -11.87 -11.28
CA LEU A 304 9.33 -10.58 -10.98
C LEU A 304 10.14 -9.94 -9.85
N ARG A 305 10.65 -8.74 -10.08
CA ARG A 305 11.49 -8.03 -9.13
C ARG A 305 11.02 -6.59 -8.96
N PHE A 306 11.21 -6.04 -7.77
CA PHE A 306 10.89 -4.64 -7.47
C PHE A 306 12.15 -3.86 -7.10
N THR A 307 12.33 -2.69 -7.70
CA THR A 307 13.43 -1.77 -7.39
C THR A 307 12.85 -0.57 -6.66
N ARG A 308 13.17 -0.43 -5.38
CA ARG A 308 12.69 0.71 -4.58
C ARG A 308 13.23 2.03 -5.15
N PRO A 309 12.43 3.11 -5.15
CA PRO A 309 12.93 4.44 -5.50
C PRO A 309 14.20 4.79 -4.73
N GLY A 310 15.20 5.32 -5.43
CA GLY A 310 16.52 5.66 -4.84
C GLY A 310 17.45 4.46 -4.62
N GLN A 311 17.03 3.23 -4.91
CA GLN A 311 17.89 2.05 -4.90
C GLN A 311 18.23 1.60 -6.32
N THR A 312 19.37 0.93 -6.48
CA THR A 312 19.82 0.39 -7.78
C THR A 312 19.75 -1.14 -7.83
N LYS A 313 19.44 -1.80 -6.71
CA LYS A 313 19.39 -3.25 -6.60
C LYS A 313 17.93 -3.70 -6.60
N PRO A 314 17.48 -4.47 -7.61
CA PRO A 314 16.16 -5.07 -7.58
C PRO A 314 16.08 -6.16 -6.51
N LEU A 315 14.97 -6.21 -5.79
CA LEU A 315 14.61 -7.27 -4.86
C LEU A 315 13.71 -8.28 -5.56
N PRO A 316 14.02 -9.58 -5.55
CA PRO A 316 13.14 -10.59 -6.12
C PRO A 316 11.87 -10.69 -5.28
N ASN A 317 10.72 -10.70 -5.96
CA ASN A 317 9.40 -10.87 -5.35
C ASN A 317 8.83 -12.26 -5.68
N SER A 318 8.87 -12.68 -6.94
CA SER A 318 8.35 -13.98 -7.40
C SER A 318 9.28 -14.60 -8.43
N ARG A 319 9.36 -15.92 -8.46
CA ARG A 319 10.24 -16.69 -9.35
C ARG A 319 9.56 -17.97 -9.84
N ALA A 320 9.38 -18.07 -11.15
CA ALA A 320 8.95 -19.29 -11.83
C ALA A 320 10.14 -19.92 -12.56
N GLU A 321 10.40 -21.20 -12.34
CA GLU A 321 11.47 -21.95 -13.03
C GLU A 321 10.95 -23.31 -13.51
N TRP A 322 11.25 -23.65 -14.76
CA TRP A 322 10.93 -24.95 -15.32
C TRP A 322 12.14 -25.60 -15.98
N GLY A 323 11.99 -26.90 -16.27
CA GLY A 323 13.04 -27.71 -16.86
C GLY A 323 14.23 -27.93 -15.94
N GLY A 324 15.38 -28.28 -16.53
CA GLY A 324 16.64 -28.41 -15.79
C GLY A 324 16.52 -29.31 -14.55
N GLN A 325 16.82 -28.74 -13.38
CA GLN A 325 16.79 -29.45 -12.09
C GLN A 325 15.39 -29.51 -11.45
N THR A 326 14.45 -28.65 -11.84
CA THR A 326 13.08 -28.68 -11.30
C THR A 326 12.29 -29.87 -11.83
N GLY A 327 12.67 -30.38 -13.01
CA GLY A 327 12.00 -31.52 -13.64
C GLY A 327 10.60 -31.20 -14.18
N LEU A 328 10.16 -29.94 -14.11
CA LEU A 328 8.90 -29.48 -14.67
C LEU A 328 9.03 -29.37 -16.19
N LEU A 329 8.42 -30.32 -16.91
CA LEU A 329 8.46 -30.36 -18.37
C LEU A 329 7.22 -29.69 -18.95
N ILE A 330 7.42 -28.63 -19.74
CA ILE A 330 6.32 -27.87 -20.33
C ILE A 330 5.92 -28.47 -21.68
N GLY A 331 4.72 -29.05 -21.70
CA GLY A 331 4.07 -29.55 -22.90
C GLY A 331 3.43 -28.43 -23.72
N LEU A 332 2.98 -28.76 -24.93
CA LEU A 332 2.17 -27.85 -25.72
C LEU A 332 0.86 -27.53 -24.97
N ASN A 333 0.51 -26.25 -24.86
CA ASN A 333 -0.63 -25.71 -24.13
C ASN A 333 -0.61 -25.88 -22.61
N ASN A 334 0.49 -26.36 -22.04
CA ASN A 334 0.61 -26.44 -20.60
C ASN A 334 1.03 -25.08 -20.05
N ALA A 335 0.53 -24.76 -18.87
CA ALA A 335 0.95 -23.60 -18.12
C ALA A 335 1.67 -24.03 -16.84
N LEU A 336 2.65 -23.25 -16.41
CA LEU A 336 3.11 -23.31 -15.02
C LEU A 336 2.13 -22.55 -14.17
N VAL A 337 1.65 -23.17 -13.09
CA VAL A 337 0.73 -22.55 -12.13
C VAL A 337 1.37 -22.57 -10.75
N TRP A 338 1.22 -21.48 -10.02
CA TRP A 338 1.67 -21.37 -8.65
C TRP A 338 0.70 -22.04 -7.68
N ASP A 339 1.19 -23.02 -6.93
CA ASP A 339 0.40 -23.84 -6.01
C ASP A 339 0.25 -23.20 -4.60
N GLY A 340 0.78 -21.99 -4.40
CA GLY A 340 0.79 -21.29 -3.12
C GLY A 340 2.11 -21.45 -2.35
N GLY A 341 2.24 -20.73 -1.23
CA GLY A 341 3.43 -20.79 -0.37
C GLY A 341 4.45 -19.68 -0.68
N ASN A 342 5.74 -20.00 -0.73
CA ASN A 342 6.76 -18.99 -1.03
C ASN A 342 6.94 -18.87 -2.55
N THR A 343 6.64 -17.69 -3.10
CA THR A 343 6.74 -17.35 -4.54
C THR A 343 8.17 -17.39 -5.09
N LEU A 344 9.20 -17.38 -4.23
CA LEU A 344 10.60 -17.47 -4.65
C LEU A 344 11.11 -18.91 -4.76
N ASN A 345 10.36 -19.88 -4.23
CA ASN A 345 10.74 -21.29 -4.30
C ASN A 345 10.26 -21.89 -5.62
N SER A 346 11.12 -22.62 -6.34
CA SER A 346 10.72 -23.33 -7.55
C SER A 346 9.79 -24.52 -7.28
N ASP A 347 9.82 -25.09 -6.06
CA ASP A 347 9.03 -26.27 -5.71
C ASP A 347 7.54 -25.97 -5.46
N THR A 348 7.14 -24.70 -5.49
CA THR A 348 5.76 -24.24 -5.33
C THR A 348 5.03 -24.05 -6.66
N TRP A 349 5.59 -24.58 -7.74
CA TRP A 349 5.03 -24.51 -9.08
C TRP A 349 4.75 -25.91 -9.63
N SER A 350 3.62 -26.05 -10.30
CA SER A 350 3.25 -27.28 -11.01
C SER A 350 2.88 -26.99 -12.46
N VAL A 351 2.87 -28.05 -13.28
CA VAL A 351 2.48 -27.96 -14.69
C VAL A 351 1.02 -28.36 -14.81
N ASN A 352 0.17 -27.42 -15.22
CA ASN A 352 -1.23 -27.67 -15.54
C ASN A 352 -1.40 -27.93 -17.05
N GLN A 353 -2.31 -28.83 -17.40
CA GLN A 353 -2.58 -29.23 -18.80
C GLN A 353 -3.49 -28.25 -19.56
N ALA A 354 -4.12 -27.32 -18.84
CA ALA A 354 -4.92 -26.26 -19.42
C ALA A 354 -4.60 -24.95 -18.72
N ALA A 355 -4.42 -23.91 -19.52
CA ALA A 355 -4.17 -22.57 -19.03
C ALA A 355 -5.47 -21.88 -18.61
N THR A 356 -5.38 -21.02 -17.62
CA THR A 356 -6.54 -20.35 -17.02
C THR A 356 -6.35 -18.83 -16.98
N PRO A 357 -6.13 -18.17 -18.14
CA PRO A 357 -5.82 -16.74 -18.17
C PRO A 357 -6.91 -15.91 -17.51
N GLY A 358 -6.52 -15.06 -16.56
CA GLY A 358 -7.39 -14.17 -15.82
C GLY A 358 -8.09 -14.81 -14.63
N GLU A 359 -7.90 -16.10 -14.35
CA GLU A 359 -8.49 -16.77 -13.20
C GLU A 359 -7.52 -16.76 -12.02
N VAL A 360 -7.91 -16.14 -10.90
CA VAL A 360 -7.10 -16.17 -9.68
C VAL A 360 -7.00 -17.61 -9.16
N PRO A 361 -5.79 -18.17 -8.97
CA PRO A 361 -5.66 -19.50 -8.42
C PRO A 361 -6.30 -19.62 -7.04
N SER A 362 -6.94 -20.76 -6.76
CA SER A 362 -7.55 -21.03 -5.45
C SER A 362 -6.55 -21.07 -4.28
N SER A 363 -5.25 -21.21 -4.58
CA SER A 363 -4.14 -21.08 -3.63
C SER A 363 -3.97 -19.65 -3.12
N VAL A 364 -4.32 -18.65 -3.91
CA VAL A 364 -4.29 -17.22 -3.55
C VAL A 364 -5.53 -16.86 -2.72
N THR A 365 -6.72 -17.32 -3.11
CA THR A 365 -7.99 -16.95 -2.45
C THR A 365 -8.16 -17.50 -1.03
N ASN A 366 -7.30 -18.44 -0.61
CA ASN A 366 -7.29 -18.99 0.76
C ASN A 366 -6.32 -18.26 1.69
N ALA A 367 -5.61 -17.24 1.19
CA ALA A 367 -4.64 -16.44 1.96
C ALA A 367 -5.22 -15.13 2.54
N SER A 368 -6.47 -14.79 2.19
CA SER A 368 -7.21 -13.60 2.66
C SER A 368 -8.11 -13.89 3.85
#